data_AF-A0A960R3J1-F1
#
_entry.id   AF-A0A960R3J1-F1
#
_cell.length_a   1.000
_cell.length_b   1.000
_cell.length_c   1.000
_cell.angle_alpha   90.00
_cell.angle_beta   90.00
_cell.angle_gamma   90.00
#
_symmetry.space_group_name_H-M   'P 1'
#
loop_
_entity.id
_entity.type
_entity.pdbx_description
1 polymer ?
#
loop_
_entity_poly.entity_id
_entity_poly.type
_entity_poly.pdbx_seq_one_letter_code
_entity_poly.pdbx_strand_id
1 'polypeptide(L)'
;QDQIVATGYLRNSMLNEEGGVDPEQFRMEAMFDRMDAIGKGILALGLNCVQCHDHKYDPIAQKEYYRLFAFLNNDHEAQPRVYTAEEQQRRGTVLRDIAAIEGRLREETPDWEAKLAAWEADWQASAKPEWTVIRPEVDKNATGGQRILPQPDGSYVAAGFQPTKSTTVLRLQSDLKGITGFRLEMLNDPNLPANGPGRSYQGTFGLSEFEVETIGADGKAAKIKFARASADFAAPEKTLVDPLFNEKEPKERYFGPAAYAIDGNSDTGWSSDLGPGRRNFESVAVFATEAPIDGASLTFKLVQKIGGWNADDLHAAQMGRFRISATTTPDPEADPVPPMVRAALAVPREKRSPRQMATIFGYWRTVAGRRNPELAARFEKANAEIEALWAQHPEGVTQFTLMARDEPRLTSQLKRGDWLKPTDPVTPGVPAILNPLPENAGDDRLTFAHWLVDRSSPTSARAVVNRVWQAYFGTGLVATVEDFGTQGEAPSHPELLDWLAVDFMDHGWSLKRLHHLIVTSRTYRQSSRVTPELLARDPQNRLLARGPRFRVEGEIVRDIQLSVSGLLNLNLGGPSVMPPAPQFL
;
A
#
# COMPACT_ATOMS: atom_id res chain seq x y z
N GLN A 1 7.95 -3.66 -11.46
CA GLN A 1 8.09 -3.05 -10.12
C GLN A 1 8.35 -1.56 -10.24
N ASP A 2 9.35 -1.13 -11.02
CA ASP A 2 9.77 0.28 -11.11
C ASP A 2 8.65 1.26 -11.48
N GLN A 3 7.77 0.91 -12.42
CA GLN A 3 6.60 1.73 -12.77
C GLN A 3 5.64 1.93 -11.59
N ILE A 4 5.48 0.91 -10.74
CA ILE A 4 4.64 0.97 -9.52
C ILE A 4 5.34 1.82 -8.46
N VAL A 5 6.65 1.66 -8.29
CA VAL A 5 7.46 2.44 -7.33
C VAL A 5 7.44 3.93 -7.68
N ALA A 6 7.58 4.29 -8.96
CA ALA A 6 7.57 5.68 -9.43
C ALA A 6 6.27 6.41 -9.04
N THR A 7 5.18 5.66 -8.93
CA THR A 7 3.86 6.15 -8.55
C THR A 7 3.79 6.66 -7.09
N GLY A 8 4.78 6.30 -6.25
CA GLY A 8 4.95 6.84 -4.90
C GLY A 8 5.19 8.35 -4.86
N TYR A 9 5.62 8.97 -5.97
CA TYR A 9 5.64 10.43 -6.09
C TYR A 9 4.29 11.06 -5.73
N LEU A 10 3.19 10.42 -6.15
CA LEU A 10 1.82 10.88 -5.90
C LEU A 10 1.35 10.58 -4.47
N ARG A 11 2.14 9.89 -3.64
CA ARG A 11 1.83 9.60 -2.23
C ARG A 11 2.47 10.58 -1.25
N ASN A 12 3.24 11.56 -1.73
CA ASN A 12 3.89 12.58 -0.90
C ASN A 12 2.93 13.72 -0.52
N SER A 13 1.75 13.38 0.00
CA SER A 13 0.78 14.33 0.54
C SER A 13 0.71 14.21 2.05
N MET A 14 0.19 15.24 2.72
CA MET A 14 -0.09 15.13 4.16
C MET A 14 -1.07 14.00 4.44
N LEU A 15 -0.81 13.25 5.50
CA LEU A 15 -1.68 12.21 6.04
C LEU A 15 -2.01 12.56 7.48
N ASN A 16 -3.25 12.29 7.89
CA ASN A 16 -3.67 12.40 9.28
C ASN A 16 -4.35 11.10 9.69
N GLU A 17 -3.82 10.50 10.76
CA GLU A 17 -4.27 9.24 11.31
C GLU A 17 -4.87 9.41 12.72
N GLU A 18 -5.20 10.63 13.16
CA GLU A 18 -5.82 10.84 14.46
C GLU A 18 -7.24 10.21 14.55
N GLY A 19 -7.62 9.69 15.73
CA GLY A 19 -8.87 8.93 15.92
C GLY A 19 -10.18 9.73 15.73
N GLY A 20 -10.09 11.04 15.48
CA GLY A 20 -11.22 11.94 15.23
C GLY A 20 -11.51 12.18 13.74
N VAL A 21 -10.55 11.92 12.86
CA VAL A 21 -10.62 12.35 11.46
C VAL A 21 -11.59 11.53 10.61
N ASP A 22 -12.10 12.15 9.54
CA ASP A 22 -12.81 11.47 8.46
C ASP A 22 -11.79 11.04 7.39
N PRO A 23 -11.59 9.74 7.15
CA PRO A 23 -10.66 9.26 6.12
C PRO A 23 -10.95 9.83 4.72
N GLU A 24 -12.22 10.09 4.39
CA GLU A 24 -12.58 10.63 3.08
C GLU A 24 -12.16 12.09 2.92
N GLN A 25 -12.22 12.89 3.99
CA GLN A 25 -11.74 14.26 3.98
C GLN A 25 -10.24 14.32 3.63
N PHE A 26 -9.41 13.55 4.34
CA PHE A 26 -7.96 13.55 4.11
C PHE A 26 -7.58 12.95 2.76
N ARG A 27 -8.34 11.97 2.27
CA ARG A 27 -8.18 11.48 0.88
C ARG A 27 -8.41 12.60 -0.12
N MET A 28 -9.44 13.42 0.06
CA MET A 28 -9.74 14.54 -0.84
C MET A 28 -8.70 15.66 -0.74
N GLU A 29 -8.22 15.98 0.47
CA GLU A 29 -7.12 16.92 0.68
C GLU A 29 -5.83 16.43 -0.02
N ALA A 30 -5.47 15.17 0.15
CA ALA A 30 -4.36 14.54 -0.57
C ALA A 30 -4.52 14.60 -2.09
N MET A 31 -5.75 14.44 -2.59
CA MET A 31 -6.03 14.56 -4.03
C MET A 31 -5.87 16.00 -4.55
N PHE A 32 -6.29 17.01 -3.78
CA PHE A 32 -6.06 18.41 -4.14
C PHE A 32 -4.56 18.76 -4.13
N ASP A 33 -3.82 18.25 -3.15
CA ASP A 33 -2.37 18.41 -3.07
C ASP A 33 -1.64 17.76 -4.26
N ARG A 34 -2.06 16.55 -4.68
CA ARG A 34 -1.56 15.91 -5.91
C ARG A 34 -1.79 16.76 -7.15
N MET A 35 -2.99 17.33 -7.28
CA MET A 35 -3.33 18.21 -8.39
C MET A 35 -2.48 19.48 -8.39
N ASP A 36 -2.20 20.06 -7.23
CA ASP A 36 -1.32 21.23 -7.09
C ASP A 36 0.14 20.88 -7.41
N ALA A 37 0.64 19.75 -6.90
CA ALA A 37 1.98 19.24 -7.17
C ALA A 37 2.21 18.97 -8.66
N ILE A 38 1.24 18.37 -9.36
CA ILE A 38 1.33 18.16 -10.81
C ILE A 38 1.21 19.50 -11.55
N GLY A 39 0.26 20.34 -11.16
CA GLY A 39 0.05 21.67 -11.75
C GLY A 39 1.33 22.52 -11.72
N LYS A 40 1.89 22.75 -10.54
CA LYS A 40 3.08 23.59 -10.33
C LYS A 40 4.39 22.89 -10.66
N GLY A 41 4.51 21.62 -10.27
CA GLY A 41 5.74 20.84 -10.38
C GLY A 41 6.04 20.41 -11.80
N ILE A 42 5.02 19.92 -12.52
CA ILE A 42 5.18 19.38 -13.87
C ILE A 42 4.71 20.39 -14.92
N LEU A 43 3.50 20.91 -14.79
CA LEU A 43 2.91 21.77 -15.83
C LEU A 43 3.31 23.25 -15.71
N ALA A 44 3.87 23.68 -14.57
CA ALA A 44 4.07 25.08 -14.20
C ALA A 44 2.80 25.95 -14.42
N LEU A 45 1.64 25.45 -13.97
CA LEU A 45 0.36 26.13 -14.01
C LEU A 45 -0.27 26.21 -12.61
N GLY A 46 -0.78 27.38 -12.25
CA GLY A 46 -1.51 27.59 -11.00
C GLY A 46 -2.93 27.00 -11.03
N LEU A 47 -3.08 25.72 -10.69
CA LEU A 47 -4.38 25.04 -10.73
C LEU A 47 -5.19 25.12 -9.42
N ASN A 48 -4.59 25.60 -8.33
CA ASN A 48 -5.19 25.57 -6.99
C ASN A 48 -6.55 26.31 -6.90
N CYS A 49 -6.66 27.52 -7.48
CA CYS A 49 -7.92 28.27 -7.46
C CYS A 49 -9.03 27.57 -8.26
N VAL A 50 -8.65 26.75 -9.24
CA VAL A 50 -9.57 26.06 -10.15
C VAL A 50 -10.39 24.99 -9.44
N GLN A 51 -9.92 24.52 -8.27
CA GLN A 51 -10.69 23.66 -7.38
C GLN A 51 -12.07 24.28 -7.06
N CYS A 52 -12.16 25.60 -6.89
CA CYS A 52 -13.36 26.26 -6.37
C CYS A 52 -14.20 26.97 -7.43
N HIS A 53 -13.58 27.44 -8.52
CA HIS A 53 -14.22 28.21 -9.58
C HIS A 53 -13.37 28.17 -10.86
N ASP A 54 -13.88 28.66 -11.99
CA ASP A 54 -13.07 28.77 -13.22
C ASP A 54 -11.81 29.62 -12.98
N HIS A 55 -10.72 29.28 -13.63
CA HIS A 55 -9.48 30.02 -13.46
C HIS A 55 -9.66 31.51 -13.84
N LYS A 56 -9.08 32.41 -13.03
CA LYS A 56 -9.38 33.84 -13.13
C LYS A 56 -8.81 34.51 -14.39
N TYR A 57 -7.65 34.05 -14.85
CA TYR A 57 -6.88 34.71 -15.91
C TYR A 57 -6.68 33.81 -17.13
N ASP A 58 -6.12 32.61 -16.91
CA ASP A 58 -6.00 31.58 -17.94
C ASP A 58 -7.33 30.89 -18.24
N PRO A 59 -7.59 30.46 -19.49
CA PRO A 59 -8.87 29.88 -19.90
C PRO A 59 -8.95 28.39 -19.51
N ILE A 60 -9.03 28.11 -18.21
CA ILE A 60 -9.18 26.76 -17.66
C ILE A 60 -10.47 26.73 -16.83
N ALA A 61 -11.46 25.94 -17.27
CA ALA A 61 -12.71 25.80 -16.55
C ALA A 61 -12.56 24.87 -15.33
N GLN A 62 -13.36 25.09 -14.29
CA GLN A 62 -13.44 24.20 -13.11
C GLN A 62 -13.72 22.75 -13.53
N LYS A 63 -14.59 22.57 -14.51
CA LYS A 63 -14.90 21.26 -15.07
C LYS A 63 -13.64 20.55 -15.56
N GLU A 64 -12.74 21.24 -16.27
CA GLU A 64 -11.52 20.65 -16.82
C GLU A 64 -10.52 20.27 -15.72
N TYR A 65 -10.46 21.03 -14.61
CA TYR A 65 -9.69 20.63 -13.42
C TYR A 65 -10.18 19.29 -12.85
N TYR A 66 -11.50 19.11 -12.69
CA TYR A 66 -12.03 17.84 -12.19
C TYR A 66 -11.92 16.70 -13.20
N ARG A 67 -11.82 17.00 -14.51
CA ARG A 67 -11.49 16.00 -15.53
C ARG A 67 -10.03 15.53 -15.42
N LEU A 68 -9.08 16.41 -15.11
CA LEU A 68 -7.71 16.01 -14.81
C LEU A 68 -7.65 15.19 -13.50
N PHE A 69 -8.34 15.67 -12.46
CA PHE A 69 -8.47 14.97 -11.17
C PHE A 69 -8.96 13.53 -11.33
N ALA A 70 -9.91 13.30 -12.25
CA ALA A 70 -10.51 11.98 -12.48
C ALA A 70 -9.48 10.91 -12.87
N PHE A 71 -8.37 11.28 -13.55
CA PHE A 71 -7.29 10.33 -13.86
C PHE A 71 -6.65 9.75 -12.59
N LEU A 72 -6.61 10.51 -11.49
CA LEU A 72 -5.91 10.16 -10.26
C LEU A 72 -6.86 9.60 -9.17
N ASN A 73 -8.17 9.73 -9.36
CA ASN A 73 -9.16 9.38 -8.32
C ASN A 73 -9.45 7.87 -8.23
N ASN A 74 -8.94 7.09 -9.19
CA ASN A 74 -9.27 5.67 -9.39
C ASN A 74 -8.25 4.69 -8.80
N ASP A 75 -7.65 5.06 -7.67
CA ASP A 75 -6.57 4.27 -7.06
C ASP A 75 -6.78 3.90 -5.59
N HIS A 76 -6.19 2.78 -5.24
CA HIS A 76 -5.83 2.39 -3.89
C HIS A 76 -4.50 3.01 -3.47
N GLU A 77 -4.45 3.43 -2.22
CA GLU A 77 -3.23 3.94 -1.58
C GLU A 77 -2.36 2.80 -1.05
N ALA A 78 -1.90 1.98 -1.98
CA ALA A 78 -1.25 0.71 -1.66
C ALA A 78 0.16 0.83 -1.09
N GLN A 79 0.52 -0.17 -0.29
CA GLN A 79 1.81 -0.26 0.38
C GLN A 79 2.50 -1.60 0.07
N PRO A 80 2.77 -1.94 -1.21
CA PRO A 80 3.34 -3.23 -1.58
C PRO A 80 4.77 -3.41 -1.05
N ARG A 81 5.18 -4.68 -0.93
CA ARG A 81 6.60 -5.03 -0.78
C ARG A 81 7.31 -4.91 -2.12
N VAL A 82 8.44 -4.24 -2.13
CA VAL A 82 9.34 -4.09 -3.28
C VAL A 82 10.74 -4.59 -2.93
N TYR A 83 11.46 -5.03 -3.95
CA TYR A 83 12.74 -5.70 -3.80
C TYR A 83 13.82 -5.00 -4.62
N THR A 84 15.00 -4.83 -4.03
CA THR A 84 16.21 -4.43 -4.76
C THR A 84 16.53 -5.43 -5.88
N ALA A 85 17.42 -5.05 -6.81
CA ALA A 85 17.82 -5.94 -7.89
C ALA A 85 18.43 -7.26 -7.38
N GLU A 86 19.25 -7.19 -6.32
CA GLU A 86 19.84 -8.37 -5.67
C GLU A 86 18.76 -9.25 -5.02
N GLU A 87 17.83 -8.65 -4.28
CA GLU A 87 16.72 -9.39 -3.67
C GLU A 87 15.80 -10.03 -4.73
N GLN A 88 15.54 -9.35 -5.85
CA GLN A 88 14.78 -9.95 -6.96
C GLN A 88 15.50 -11.17 -7.53
N GLN A 89 16.82 -11.12 -7.69
CA GLN A 89 17.61 -12.27 -8.12
C GLN A 89 17.52 -13.41 -7.11
N ARG A 90 17.68 -13.13 -5.81
CA ARG A 90 17.57 -14.13 -4.74
C ARG A 90 16.19 -14.79 -4.72
N ARG A 91 15.12 -13.98 -4.79
CA ARG A 91 13.74 -14.45 -4.90
C ARG A 91 13.53 -15.33 -6.14
N GLY A 92 14.07 -14.93 -7.29
CA GLY A 92 14.01 -15.71 -8.53
C GLY A 92 14.71 -17.06 -8.43
N THR A 93 15.83 -17.15 -7.72
CA THR A 93 16.53 -18.41 -7.43
C THR A 93 15.69 -19.32 -6.52
N VAL A 94 15.23 -18.81 -5.37
CA VAL A 94 14.37 -19.54 -4.42
C VAL A 94 13.17 -20.18 -5.14
N LEU A 95 12.44 -19.38 -5.94
CA LEU A 95 11.26 -19.87 -6.64
C LEU A 95 11.58 -20.90 -7.74
N ARG A 96 12.71 -20.76 -8.45
CA ARG A 96 13.17 -21.75 -9.43
C ARG A 96 13.54 -23.07 -8.77
N ASP A 97 14.25 -23.03 -7.65
CA ASP A 97 14.69 -24.23 -6.94
C ASP A 97 13.50 -24.99 -6.36
N ILE A 98 12.50 -24.29 -5.82
CA ILE A 98 11.21 -24.88 -5.42
C ILE A 98 10.55 -25.56 -6.62
N ALA A 99 10.46 -24.87 -7.76
CA ALA A 99 9.83 -25.43 -8.96
C ALA A 99 10.59 -26.67 -9.49
N ALA A 100 11.92 -26.72 -9.34
CA ALA A 100 12.74 -27.88 -9.69
C ALA A 100 12.46 -29.07 -8.77
N ILE A 101 12.33 -28.85 -7.45
CA ILE A 101 11.93 -29.89 -6.49
C ILE A 101 10.54 -30.42 -6.85
N GLU A 102 9.58 -29.55 -7.13
CA GLU A 102 8.22 -29.94 -7.52
C GLU A 102 8.17 -30.63 -8.89
N GLY A 103 9.06 -30.28 -9.82
CA GLY A 103 9.28 -31.01 -11.08
C GLY A 103 9.74 -32.44 -10.83
N ARG A 104 10.81 -32.62 -10.06
CA ARG A 104 11.34 -33.94 -9.66
C ARG A 104 10.27 -34.79 -8.97
N LEU A 105 9.49 -34.22 -8.06
CA LEU A 105 8.41 -34.95 -7.39
C LEU A 105 7.35 -35.49 -8.37
N ARG A 106 7.02 -34.73 -9.42
CA ARG A 106 6.08 -35.18 -10.46
C ARG A 106 6.68 -36.29 -11.31
N GLU A 107 7.95 -36.18 -11.68
CA GLU A 107 8.67 -37.21 -12.45
C GLU A 107 8.78 -38.53 -11.67
N GLU A 108 9.11 -38.46 -10.39
CA GLU A 108 9.23 -39.64 -9.52
C GLU A 108 7.85 -40.21 -9.09
N THR A 109 6.74 -39.52 -9.38
CA THR A 109 5.37 -39.93 -9.02
C THR A 109 4.49 -39.97 -10.28
N PRO A 110 4.70 -40.90 -11.22
CA PRO A 110 4.03 -40.84 -12.53
C PRO A 110 2.48 -40.85 -12.47
N ASP A 111 1.89 -41.35 -11.39
CA ASP A 111 0.44 -41.36 -11.14
C ASP A 111 -0.07 -40.19 -10.28
N TRP A 112 0.75 -39.15 -10.05
CA TRP A 112 0.41 -38.01 -9.18
C TRP A 112 -0.88 -37.31 -9.61
N GLU A 113 -1.17 -37.23 -10.91
CA GLU A 113 -2.39 -36.58 -11.42
C GLU A 113 -3.65 -37.33 -10.99
N ALA A 114 -3.61 -38.66 -11.01
CA ALA A 114 -4.71 -39.51 -10.57
C ALA A 114 -4.89 -39.42 -9.05
N LYS A 115 -3.79 -39.45 -8.29
CA LYS A 115 -3.83 -39.29 -6.82
C LYS A 115 -4.33 -37.90 -6.41
N LEU A 116 -3.93 -36.85 -7.13
CA LEU A 116 -4.42 -35.50 -6.92
C LEU A 116 -5.92 -35.41 -7.24
N ALA A 117 -6.37 -35.96 -8.37
CA ALA A 117 -7.78 -35.97 -8.75
C ALA A 117 -8.66 -36.70 -7.73
N ALA A 118 -8.17 -37.81 -7.16
CA ALA A 118 -8.86 -38.51 -6.07
C ALA A 118 -8.99 -37.62 -4.82
N TRP A 119 -7.91 -36.94 -4.43
CA TRP A 119 -7.95 -35.98 -3.32
C TRP A 119 -8.91 -34.81 -3.59
N GLU A 120 -8.94 -34.29 -4.81
CA GLU A 120 -9.88 -33.23 -5.22
C GLU A 120 -11.34 -33.70 -5.10
N ALA A 121 -11.65 -34.91 -5.59
CA ALA A 121 -12.97 -35.49 -5.50
C ALA A 121 -13.41 -35.71 -4.04
N ASP A 122 -12.51 -36.22 -3.20
CA ASP A 122 -12.76 -36.36 -1.75
C ASP A 122 -13.07 -35.00 -1.10
N TRP A 123 -12.29 -33.96 -1.44
CA TRP A 123 -12.50 -32.63 -0.90
C TRP A 123 -13.83 -32.03 -1.37
N GLN A 124 -14.19 -32.22 -2.64
CA GLN A 124 -15.49 -31.78 -3.18
C GLN A 124 -16.67 -32.54 -2.56
N ALA A 125 -16.51 -33.83 -2.28
CA ALA A 125 -17.54 -34.65 -1.63
C ALA A 125 -17.66 -34.38 -0.13
N SER A 126 -16.64 -33.79 0.50
CA SER A 126 -16.68 -33.47 1.93
C SER A 126 -17.72 -32.40 2.23
N ALA A 127 -18.63 -32.69 3.17
CA ALA A 127 -19.63 -31.74 3.62
C ALA A 127 -18.94 -30.49 4.18
N LYS A 128 -19.27 -29.31 3.63
CA LYS A 128 -18.78 -28.03 4.13
C LYS A 128 -19.86 -27.40 5.01
N PRO A 129 -19.51 -26.81 6.17
CA PRO A 129 -20.48 -26.08 6.96
C PRO A 129 -21.09 -24.95 6.13
N GLU A 130 -22.41 -24.78 6.22
CA GLU A 130 -23.08 -23.63 5.63
C GLU A 130 -22.87 -22.42 6.53
N TRP A 131 -22.45 -21.30 5.95
CA TRP A 131 -22.11 -20.08 6.68
C TRP A 131 -23.04 -18.94 6.31
N THR A 132 -23.64 -18.33 7.32
CA THR A 132 -24.43 -17.09 7.18
C THR A 132 -23.58 -15.90 7.58
N VAL A 133 -23.29 -15.00 6.64
CA VAL A 133 -22.58 -13.74 6.93
C VAL A 133 -23.43 -12.87 7.84
N ILE A 134 -22.91 -12.54 9.02
CA ILE A 134 -23.57 -11.66 9.98
C ILE A 134 -22.97 -10.25 9.92
N ARG A 135 -23.80 -9.23 10.18
CA ARG A 135 -23.43 -7.82 10.06
C ARG A 135 -23.64 -7.09 11.38
N PRO A 136 -22.84 -7.38 12.43
CA PRO A 136 -22.97 -6.68 13.69
C PRO A 136 -22.67 -5.17 13.54
N GLU A 137 -23.35 -4.35 14.32
CA GLU A 137 -23.07 -2.93 14.42
C GLU A 137 -21.78 -2.70 15.23
N VAL A 138 -20.93 -1.80 14.75
CA VAL A 138 -19.68 -1.45 15.44
C VAL A 138 -19.99 -0.49 16.60
N ASP A 139 -19.53 -0.81 17.80
CA ASP A 139 -19.46 0.16 18.88
C ASP A 139 -18.32 1.15 18.63
N LYS A 140 -18.66 2.33 18.10
CA LYS A 140 -17.68 3.38 17.76
C LYS A 140 -16.85 3.86 18.95
N ASN A 141 -17.31 3.65 20.19
CA ASN A 141 -16.58 4.04 21.40
C ASN A 141 -15.63 2.94 21.89
N ALA A 142 -15.73 1.73 21.34
CA ALA A 142 -14.94 0.58 21.74
C ALA A 142 -14.22 -0.02 20.53
N THR A 143 -13.40 0.81 19.88
CA THR A 143 -12.49 0.42 18.77
C THR A 143 -11.03 0.79 19.05
N GLY A 144 -10.74 1.40 20.20
CA GLY A 144 -9.42 1.98 20.50
C GLY A 144 -9.08 3.18 19.61
N GLY A 145 -10.07 3.95 19.16
CA GLY A 145 -9.91 5.12 18.28
C GLY A 145 -9.90 4.80 16.78
N GLN A 146 -9.90 3.52 16.42
CA GLN A 146 -9.95 3.07 15.02
C GLN A 146 -11.31 3.37 14.39
N ARG A 147 -11.33 3.61 13.08
CA ARG A 147 -12.55 3.55 12.28
C ARG A 147 -12.70 2.13 11.74
N ILE A 148 -13.84 1.49 11.99
CA ILE A 148 -14.17 0.17 11.44
C ILE A 148 -15.30 0.38 10.43
N LEU A 149 -14.96 0.30 9.15
CA LEU A 149 -15.83 0.70 8.04
C LEU A 149 -16.51 -0.53 7.42
N PRO A 150 -17.84 -0.69 7.55
CA PRO A 150 -18.56 -1.80 6.94
C PRO A 150 -18.51 -1.73 5.41
N GLN A 151 -18.41 -2.89 4.77
CA GLN A 151 -18.32 -3.06 3.32
C GLN A 151 -19.56 -3.77 2.75
N PRO A 152 -19.89 -3.59 1.45
CA PRO A 152 -21.06 -4.22 0.83
C PRO A 152 -21.09 -5.76 0.94
N ASP A 153 -19.92 -6.40 0.93
CA ASP A 153 -19.75 -7.86 1.05
C ASP A 153 -19.91 -8.39 2.50
N GLY A 154 -20.29 -7.52 3.44
CA GLY A 154 -20.44 -7.83 4.87
C GLY A 154 -19.12 -7.90 5.64
N SER A 155 -17.98 -7.57 5.01
CA SER A 155 -16.71 -7.38 5.71
C SER A 155 -16.61 -5.99 6.33
N TYR A 156 -15.57 -5.78 7.13
CA TYR A 156 -15.21 -4.51 7.75
C TYR A 156 -13.75 -4.22 7.44
N VAL A 157 -13.44 -2.96 7.12
CA VAL A 157 -12.06 -2.49 6.91
C VAL A 157 -11.74 -1.47 8.01
N ALA A 158 -10.66 -1.73 8.75
CA ALA A 158 -10.13 -0.82 9.75
C ALA A 158 -9.28 0.28 9.09
N ALA A 159 -9.49 1.53 9.52
CA ALA A 159 -8.85 2.74 8.98
C ALA A 159 -8.62 3.80 10.06
N GLY A 160 -7.91 4.87 9.71
CA GLY A 160 -7.57 5.98 10.63
C GLY A 160 -6.56 5.54 11.68
N PHE A 161 -6.70 6.01 12.92
CA PHE A 161 -5.77 5.70 14.02
C PHE A 161 -5.50 4.21 14.17
N GLN A 162 -4.27 3.87 14.52
CA GLN A 162 -3.82 2.50 14.73
C GLN A 162 -3.28 2.31 16.15
N PRO A 163 -4.10 1.87 17.11
CA PRO A 163 -3.63 1.60 18.46
C PRO A 163 -2.72 0.37 18.47
N THR A 164 -1.73 0.35 19.35
CA THR A 164 -0.92 -0.86 19.57
C THR A 164 -1.72 -1.95 20.25
N LYS A 165 -2.69 -1.58 21.11
CA LYS A 165 -3.58 -2.50 21.81
C LYS A 165 -5.00 -1.99 21.76
N SER A 166 -5.96 -2.85 21.42
CA SER A 166 -7.37 -2.48 21.37
C SER A 166 -8.28 -3.65 21.69
N THR A 167 -9.55 -3.34 21.93
CA THR A 167 -10.63 -4.32 21.91
C THR A 167 -11.72 -3.72 21.06
N THR A 168 -12.02 -4.34 19.92
CA THR A 168 -13.12 -3.92 19.03
C THR A 168 -14.40 -4.63 19.45
N VAL A 169 -15.45 -3.88 19.76
CA VAL A 169 -16.75 -4.43 20.18
C VAL A 169 -17.77 -4.28 19.05
N LEU A 170 -18.45 -5.37 18.72
CA LEU A 170 -19.48 -5.43 17.69
C LEU A 170 -20.75 -6.05 18.28
N ARG A 171 -21.93 -5.48 18.00
CA ARG A 171 -23.21 -5.97 18.55
C ARG A 171 -24.16 -6.41 17.46
N LEU A 172 -24.78 -7.57 17.62
CA LEU A 172 -25.75 -8.11 16.69
C LEU A 172 -27.04 -8.43 17.42
N GLN A 173 -28.17 -7.94 16.90
CA GLN A 173 -29.47 -8.54 17.15
C GLN A 173 -29.75 -9.52 16.03
N SER A 174 -30.10 -10.77 16.36
CA SER A 174 -30.30 -11.82 15.37
C SER A 174 -31.40 -12.78 15.79
N ASP A 175 -32.14 -13.30 14.82
CA ASP A 175 -33.13 -14.36 14.99
C ASP A 175 -32.55 -15.77 14.78
N LEU A 176 -31.25 -15.87 14.45
CA LEU A 176 -30.55 -17.14 14.31
C LEU A 176 -30.65 -17.96 15.61
N LYS A 177 -30.98 -19.24 15.49
CA LYS A 177 -31.11 -20.18 16.61
C LYS A 177 -30.19 -21.37 16.42
N GLY A 178 -29.77 -21.98 17.52
CA GLY A 178 -28.92 -23.17 17.49
C GLY A 178 -27.58 -22.96 16.78
N ILE A 179 -26.97 -21.78 16.93
CA ILE A 179 -25.64 -21.46 16.41
C ILE A 179 -24.63 -22.38 17.11
N THR A 180 -23.84 -23.10 16.31
CA THR A 180 -22.83 -24.06 16.77
C THR A 180 -21.40 -23.55 16.59
N GLY A 181 -21.22 -22.41 15.92
CA GLY A 181 -19.91 -21.79 15.77
C GLY A 181 -19.92 -20.52 14.94
N PHE A 182 -18.78 -19.84 15.00
CA PHE A 182 -18.50 -18.62 14.25
C PHE A 182 -17.28 -18.79 13.37
N ARG A 183 -17.31 -18.17 12.19
CA ARG A 183 -16.17 -18.07 11.28
C ARG A 183 -15.69 -16.63 11.25
N LEU A 184 -14.41 -16.43 11.50
CA LEU A 184 -13.71 -15.17 11.33
C LEU A 184 -12.81 -15.29 10.10
N GLU A 185 -13.13 -14.51 9.08
CA GLU A 185 -12.34 -14.42 7.85
C GLU A 185 -11.46 -13.18 7.93
N MET A 186 -10.17 -13.35 7.65
CA MET A 186 -9.18 -12.29 7.50
C MET A 186 -8.93 -12.12 6.01
N LEU A 187 -9.30 -10.96 5.47
CA LEU A 187 -9.36 -10.71 4.02
C LEU A 187 -8.29 -9.70 3.61
N ASN A 188 -7.79 -9.79 2.39
CA ASN A 188 -6.86 -8.80 1.87
C ASN A 188 -7.57 -7.49 1.51
N ASP A 189 -6.86 -6.37 1.62
CA ASP A 189 -7.31 -5.08 1.08
C ASP A 189 -6.12 -4.32 0.47
N PRO A 190 -6.24 -3.78 -0.74
CA PRO A 190 -5.15 -3.05 -1.39
C PRO A 190 -4.69 -1.79 -0.65
N ASN A 191 -5.51 -1.20 0.23
CA ASN A 191 -5.12 -0.04 1.02
C ASN A 191 -4.44 -0.41 2.34
N LEU A 192 -4.39 -1.70 2.71
CA LEU A 192 -3.70 -2.16 3.91
C LEU A 192 -2.20 -2.41 3.61
N PRO A 193 -1.35 -2.34 4.65
CA PRO A 193 0.08 -2.63 4.52
C PRO A 193 0.33 -3.97 3.83
N ALA A 194 1.25 -4.00 2.86
CA ALA A 194 1.59 -5.18 2.06
C ALA A 194 0.39 -5.89 1.39
N ASN A 195 -0.74 -5.19 1.16
CA ASN A 195 -2.01 -5.77 0.72
C ASN A 195 -2.50 -6.89 1.67
N GLY A 196 -2.02 -6.92 2.91
CA GLY A 196 -2.29 -7.97 3.87
C GLY A 196 -3.65 -7.82 4.56
N PRO A 197 -4.05 -8.83 5.35
CA PRO A 197 -5.29 -8.76 6.12
C PRO A 197 -5.16 -7.99 7.44
N GLY A 198 -3.94 -7.66 7.85
CA GLY A 198 -3.65 -6.92 9.08
C GLY A 198 -3.11 -5.52 8.83
N ARG A 199 -2.92 -4.78 9.92
CA ARG A 199 -2.44 -3.40 9.90
C ARG A 199 -0.98 -3.23 10.31
N SER A 200 -0.28 -4.29 10.71
CA SER A 200 1.16 -4.14 11.00
C SER A 200 1.90 -3.64 9.75
N TYR A 201 3.08 -3.06 9.90
CA TYR A 201 3.88 -2.64 8.76
C TYR A 201 4.24 -3.81 7.79
N GLN A 202 4.09 -5.05 8.27
CA GLN A 202 4.25 -6.29 7.50
C GLN A 202 2.93 -6.79 6.89
N GLY A 203 1.81 -6.09 7.09
CA GLY A 203 0.46 -6.51 6.68
C GLY A 203 -0.12 -7.68 7.49
N THR A 204 0.46 -7.96 8.65
CA THR A 204 0.05 -9.04 9.57
C THR A 204 -0.82 -8.51 10.71
N PHE A 205 -1.47 -9.42 11.41
CA PHE A 205 -2.32 -9.13 12.58
C PHE A 205 -2.01 -10.13 13.71
N GLY A 206 -2.44 -9.78 14.92
CA GLY A 206 -2.44 -10.67 16.08
C GLY A 206 -3.75 -10.54 16.84
N LEU A 207 -4.60 -11.57 16.80
CA LEU A 207 -5.83 -11.66 17.57
C LEU A 207 -5.56 -12.41 18.87
N SER A 208 -5.55 -11.71 20.01
CA SER A 208 -5.32 -12.30 21.32
C SER A 208 -6.54 -13.07 21.80
N GLU A 209 -7.74 -12.49 21.71
CA GLU A 209 -8.97 -13.20 22.09
C GLU A 209 -10.12 -12.88 21.14
N PHE A 210 -10.89 -13.89 20.81
CA PHE A 210 -12.20 -13.82 20.18
C PHE A 210 -13.24 -14.20 21.21
N GLU A 211 -13.94 -13.21 21.76
CA GLU A 211 -15.00 -13.45 22.74
C GLU A 211 -16.36 -13.15 22.15
N VAL A 212 -17.36 -13.97 22.53
CA VAL A 212 -18.76 -13.70 22.21
C VAL A 212 -19.56 -13.79 23.49
N GLU A 213 -20.44 -12.83 23.71
CA GLU A 213 -21.34 -12.76 24.86
C GLU A 213 -22.79 -12.73 24.38
N THR A 214 -23.66 -13.47 25.04
CA THR A 214 -25.12 -13.32 24.90
C THR A 214 -25.64 -12.36 25.96
N ILE A 215 -26.60 -11.51 25.64
CA ILE A 215 -27.33 -10.73 26.66
C ILE A 215 -28.63 -11.47 26.99
N GLY A 216 -28.75 -11.92 28.24
CA GLY A 216 -29.95 -12.59 28.75
C GLY A 216 -31.14 -11.64 28.88
N ALA A 217 -32.34 -12.19 29.04
CA ALA A 217 -33.57 -11.39 29.26
C ALA A 217 -33.53 -10.53 30.54
N ASP A 218 -32.64 -10.86 31.48
CA ASP A 218 -32.35 -10.09 32.70
C ASP A 218 -31.36 -8.92 32.47
N GLY A 219 -30.90 -8.73 31.23
CA GLY A 219 -29.94 -7.72 30.85
C GLY A 219 -28.48 -8.06 31.17
N LYS A 220 -28.18 -9.27 31.67
CA LYS A 220 -26.80 -9.67 32.00
C LYS A 220 -26.11 -10.32 30.81
N ALA A 221 -24.83 -9.97 30.63
CA ALA A 221 -23.97 -10.61 29.65
C ALA A 221 -23.47 -11.97 30.18
N ALA A 222 -23.54 -13.00 29.35
CA ALA A 222 -22.96 -14.32 29.59
C ALA A 222 -21.96 -14.65 28.48
N LYS A 223 -20.71 -14.95 28.85
CA LYS A 223 -19.66 -15.32 27.90
C LYS A 223 -19.91 -16.73 27.36
N ILE A 224 -19.89 -16.87 26.04
CA ILE A 224 -19.98 -18.15 25.35
C ILE A 224 -18.63 -18.85 25.44
N LYS A 225 -18.66 -20.14 25.78
CA LYS A 225 -17.48 -20.99 25.79
C LYS A 225 -17.28 -21.64 24.43
N PHE A 226 -16.04 -21.62 23.94
CA PHE A 226 -15.63 -22.33 22.75
C PHE A 226 -14.99 -23.66 23.13
N ALA A 227 -15.42 -24.73 22.49
CA ALA A 227 -14.81 -26.05 22.67
C ALA A 227 -13.47 -26.15 21.94
N ARG A 228 -13.36 -25.51 20.77
CA ARG A 228 -12.16 -25.50 19.94
C ARG A 228 -12.13 -24.32 18.99
N ALA A 229 -10.92 -23.95 18.57
CA ALA A 229 -10.68 -23.08 17.44
C ALA A 229 -9.81 -23.82 16.40
N SER A 230 -10.15 -23.66 15.14
CA SER A 230 -9.43 -24.25 13.99
C SER A 230 -9.16 -23.15 12.96
N ALA A 231 -8.16 -23.36 12.09
CA ALA A 231 -7.87 -22.46 10.98
C ALA A 231 -7.60 -23.23 9.70
N ASP A 232 -7.74 -22.54 8.56
CA ASP A 232 -7.43 -23.06 7.23
C ASP A 232 -5.97 -23.47 7.07
N PHE A 233 -5.07 -22.85 7.84
CA PHE A 233 -3.74 -23.38 8.10
C PHE A 233 -3.30 -23.06 9.52
N ALA A 234 -2.54 -23.98 10.13
CA ALA A 234 -1.92 -23.75 11.43
C ALA A 234 -0.59 -23.01 11.22
N ALA A 235 -0.59 -21.70 11.45
CA ALA A 235 0.65 -20.95 11.52
C ALA A 235 1.53 -21.53 12.65
N PRO A 236 2.82 -21.82 12.39
CA PRO A 236 3.70 -22.29 13.44
C PRO A 236 3.85 -21.20 14.51
N GLU A 237 4.01 -21.63 15.75
CA GLU A 237 4.33 -20.72 16.85
C GLU A 237 5.63 -19.97 16.53
N LYS A 238 5.60 -18.65 16.69
CA LYS A 238 6.73 -17.75 16.46
C LYS A 238 6.79 -16.73 17.57
N THR A 239 7.94 -16.66 18.23
CA THR A 239 8.26 -15.55 19.13
C THR A 239 8.36 -14.26 18.34
N LEU A 240 7.75 -13.20 18.86
CA LEU A 240 7.87 -11.85 18.33
C LEU A 240 9.20 -11.24 18.75
N VAL A 241 10.19 -11.39 17.88
CA VAL A 241 11.57 -10.91 18.08
C VAL A 241 11.83 -9.54 17.46
N ASP A 242 10.91 -9.06 16.62
CA ASP A 242 11.06 -7.75 15.98
C ASP A 242 10.94 -6.65 17.05
N PRO A 243 11.96 -5.78 17.19
CA PRO A 243 11.95 -4.70 18.16
C PRO A 243 10.76 -3.76 18.05
N LEU A 244 10.15 -3.63 16.86
CA LEU A 244 8.95 -2.83 16.66
C LEU A 244 7.74 -3.43 17.36
N PHE A 245 7.73 -4.71 17.72
CA PHE A 245 6.68 -5.21 18.59
C PHE A 245 7.00 -5.02 20.05
N ASN A 246 8.22 -4.67 20.49
CA ASN A 246 8.57 -4.65 21.91
C ASN A 246 7.70 -3.70 22.75
N GLU A 247 7.51 -4.08 24.01
CA GLU A 247 7.05 -3.18 25.07
C GLU A 247 8.22 -2.31 25.56
N LYS A 248 7.95 -1.33 26.45
CA LYS A 248 9.01 -0.55 27.11
C LYS A 248 9.96 -1.45 27.90
N GLU A 249 9.40 -2.47 28.54
CA GLU A 249 10.14 -3.55 29.19
C GLU A 249 10.04 -4.81 28.32
N PRO A 250 11.15 -5.45 27.92
CA PRO A 250 11.10 -6.63 27.06
C PRO A 250 10.20 -7.72 27.64
N LYS A 251 9.28 -8.23 26.80
CA LYS A 251 8.35 -9.29 27.15
C LYS A 251 8.18 -10.24 25.97
N GLU A 252 8.38 -11.54 26.22
CA GLU A 252 8.15 -12.56 25.21
C GLU A 252 6.65 -12.68 24.89
N ARG A 253 6.34 -12.69 23.60
CA ARG A 253 4.99 -12.83 23.05
C ARG A 253 5.05 -13.65 21.77
N TYR A 254 3.92 -14.26 21.42
CA TYR A 254 3.89 -15.27 20.38
C TYR A 254 2.73 -15.05 19.41
N PHE A 255 3.02 -15.20 18.12
CA PHE A 255 2.00 -15.50 17.12
C PHE A 255 1.92 -17.00 16.91
N GLY A 256 0.72 -17.50 16.62
CA GLY A 256 0.53 -18.93 16.42
C GLY A 256 -0.88 -19.31 15.96
N PRO A 257 -1.36 -20.53 16.33
CA PRO A 257 -2.59 -21.10 15.81
C PRO A 257 -3.85 -20.37 16.31
N ALA A 258 -5.00 -20.63 15.67
CA ALA A 258 -6.28 -20.05 16.07
C ALA A 258 -6.70 -20.37 17.51
N ALA A 259 -6.17 -21.44 18.11
CA ALA A 259 -6.37 -21.77 19.52
C ALA A 259 -5.90 -20.66 20.46
N TYR A 260 -4.89 -19.87 20.07
CA TYR A 260 -4.46 -18.72 20.86
C TYR A 260 -5.52 -17.64 20.98
N ALA A 261 -6.46 -17.55 20.04
CA ALA A 261 -7.53 -16.57 20.12
C ALA A 261 -8.63 -16.96 21.13
N ILE A 262 -8.48 -18.05 21.89
CA ILE A 262 -9.43 -18.49 22.93
C ILE A 262 -8.71 -19.08 24.17
N ASP A 263 -7.41 -18.82 24.34
CA ASP A 263 -6.59 -19.45 25.39
C ASP A 263 -6.58 -18.68 26.72
N GLY A 264 -7.12 -17.47 26.74
CA GLY A 264 -7.15 -16.59 27.91
C GLY A 264 -5.85 -15.82 28.15
N ASN A 265 -4.90 -15.83 27.20
CA ASN A 265 -3.58 -15.24 27.35
C ASN A 265 -3.36 -14.06 26.38
N SER A 266 -3.13 -12.88 26.95
CA SER A 266 -2.90 -11.66 26.16
C SER A 266 -1.54 -11.61 25.44
N ASP A 267 -0.62 -12.51 25.79
CA ASP A 267 0.73 -12.58 25.23
C ASP A 267 0.84 -13.51 24.02
N THR A 268 -0.21 -14.29 23.76
CA THR A 268 -0.37 -15.11 22.58
C THR A 268 -1.42 -14.47 21.68
N GLY A 269 -1.34 -14.78 20.38
CA GLY A 269 -2.47 -14.50 19.48
C GLY A 269 -2.37 -15.19 18.15
N TRP A 270 -3.53 -15.40 17.58
CA TRP A 270 -3.67 -15.97 16.26
C TRP A 270 -3.14 -14.99 15.21
N SER A 271 -2.27 -15.50 14.33
CA SER A 271 -1.81 -14.81 13.12
C SER A 271 -1.76 -15.80 11.96
N SER A 272 -1.88 -15.28 10.74
CA SER A 272 -1.77 -16.05 9.51
C SER A 272 -0.38 -15.93 8.85
N ASP A 273 0.64 -15.52 9.61
CA ASP A 273 1.98 -15.21 9.09
C ASP A 273 2.90 -16.43 8.90
N LEU A 274 3.06 -16.88 7.66
CA LEU A 274 4.01 -17.93 7.27
C LEU A 274 5.42 -17.41 6.97
N GLY A 275 5.67 -16.10 7.08
CA GLY A 275 6.96 -15.47 6.81
C GLY A 275 7.12 -14.91 5.38
N PRO A 276 8.31 -14.39 5.04
CA PRO A 276 8.57 -13.73 3.76
C PRO A 276 8.13 -14.54 2.53
N GLY A 277 7.46 -13.88 1.59
CA GLY A 277 6.95 -14.50 0.37
C GLY A 277 5.74 -15.42 0.55
N ARG A 278 5.38 -15.77 1.80
CA ARG A 278 4.17 -16.55 2.13
C ARG A 278 3.25 -15.90 3.18
N ARG A 279 3.48 -14.63 3.51
CA ARG A 279 2.58 -13.83 4.34
C ARG A 279 1.55 -13.08 3.49
N ASN A 280 0.63 -12.40 4.17
CA ASN A 280 -0.38 -11.53 3.56
C ASN A 280 -1.36 -12.26 2.64
N PHE A 281 -1.74 -13.49 2.97
CA PHE A 281 -2.89 -14.15 2.34
C PHE A 281 -4.13 -14.07 3.21
N GLU A 282 -5.28 -14.18 2.56
CA GLU A 282 -6.54 -14.43 3.26
C GLU A 282 -6.44 -15.69 4.12
N SER A 283 -7.06 -15.66 5.29
CA SER A 283 -7.09 -16.78 6.23
C SER A 283 -8.42 -16.85 6.96
N VAL A 284 -8.75 -18.02 7.47
CA VAL A 284 -10.02 -18.30 8.13
C VAL A 284 -9.77 -18.99 9.45
N ALA A 285 -10.39 -18.49 10.52
CA ALA A 285 -10.53 -19.21 11.78
C ALA A 285 -12.01 -19.57 12.02
N VAL A 286 -12.25 -20.75 12.58
CA VAL A 286 -13.56 -21.23 13.01
C VAL A 286 -13.53 -21.57 14.49
N PHE A 287 -14.47 -21.00 15.23
CA PHE A 287 -14.64 -21.14 16.67
C PHE A 287 -15.92 -21.93 16.95
N ALA A 288 -15.79 -23.19 17.34
CA ALA A 288 -16.91 -24.07 17.64
C ALA A 288 -17.37 -23.87 19.09
N THR A 289 -18.66 -23.60 19.29
CA THR A 289 -19.25 -23.40 20.62
C THR A 289 -19.34 -24.73 21.37
N GLU A 290 -19.19 -24.72 22.69
CA GLU A 290 -19.34 -25.92 23.54
C GLU A 290 -20.76 -26.51 23.48
N ALA A 291 -21.76 -25.64 23.33
CA ALA A 291 -23.16 -26.03 23.12
C ALA A 291 -23.83 -25.06 22.14
N PRO A 292 -24.87 -25.48 21.40
CA PRO A 292 -25.64 -24.58 20.53
C PRO A 292 -26.22 -23.40 21.31
N ILE A 293 -26.17 -22.20 20.71
CA ILE A 293 -26.66 -20.96 21.32
C ILE A 293 -27.70 -20.26 20.43
N ASP A 294 -28.60 -19.50 21.04
CA ASP A 294 -29.52 -18.64 20.32
C ASP A 294 -28.95 -17.22 20.19
N GLY A 295 -29.08 -16.64 19.00
CA GLY A 295 -28.44 -15.39 18.58
C GLY A 295 -29.20 -14.11 18.92
N ALA A 296 -30.22 -14.16 19.79
CA ALA A 296 -31.12 -13.05 20.09
C ALA A 296 -30.39 -11.70 20.27
N SER A 297 -29.34 -11.68 21.09
CA SER A 297 -28.46 -10.53 21.27
C SER A 297 -27.03 -11.00 21.53
N LEU A 298 -26.15 -10.81 20.55
CA LEU A 298 -24.73 -11.19 20.59
C LEU A 298 -23.83 -9.97 20.65
N THR A 299 -22.80 -10.01 21.49
CA THR A 299 -21.71 -9.03 21.53
C THR A 299 -20.40 -9.75 21.24
N PHE A 300 -19.73 -9.38 20.16
CA PHE A 300 -18.41 -9.87 19.78
C PHE A 300 -17.34 -8.92 20.30
N LYS A 301 -16.27 -9.46 20.86
CA LYS A 301 -15.08 -8.69 21.25
C LYS A 301 -13.87 -9.27 20.54
N LEU A 302 -13.24 -8.45 19.70
CA LEU A 302 -11.98 -8.76 19.04
C LEU A 302 -10.86 -8.11 19.86
N VAL A 303 -10.20 -8.89 20.72
CA VAL A 303 -9.18 -8.40 21.66
C VAL A 303 -7.81 -8.54 21.01
N GLN A 304 -7.06 -7.44 20.95
CA GLN A 304 -5.73 -7.42 20.33
C GLN A 304 -4.74 -6.71 21.26
N LYS A 305 -3.88 -7.48 21.95
CA LYS A 305 -2.95 -6.97 22.96
C LYS A 305 -1.47 -7.11 22.60
N ILE A 306 -1.18 -7.56 21.37
CA ILE A 306 0.17 -7.97 20.94
C ILE A 306 0.97 -6.86 20.25
N GLY A 307 0.42 -5.66 20.04
CA GLY A 307 1.24 -4.53 19.60
C GLY A 307 2.21 -4.04 20.70
N GLY A 308 3.25 -3.33 20.29
CA GLY A 308 4.27 -2.78 21.16
C GLY A 308 3.86 -1.54 21.95
N TRP A 309 4.84 -0.82 22.46
CA TRP A 309 4.58 0.32 23.36
C TRP A 309 4.25 1.64 22.66
N ASN A 310 4.64 1.83 21.40
CA ASN A 310 4.52 3.10 20.68
C ASN A 310 3.60 2.98 19.45
N ALA A 311 2.51 3.75 19.41
CA ALA A 311 1.64 3.76 18.24
C ALA A 311 2.26 4.50 17.04
N ASP A 312 3.16 5.45 17.29
CA ASP A 312 3.69 6.36 16.26
C ASP A 312 4.71 5.69 15.33
N ASP A 313 5.36 4.61 15.79
CA ASP A 313 6.41 3.88 15.04
C ASP A 313 5.90 2.60 14.38
N LEU A 314 4.58 2.50 14.11
CA LEU A 314 3.96 1.33 13.46
C LEU A 314 4.07 0.02 14.28
N HIS A 315 4.18 0.09 15.61
CA HIS A 315 4.34 -1.08 16.50
C HIS A 315 3.05 -1.92 16.67
N ALA A 316 2.06 -1.74 15.81
CA ALA A 316 0.73 -2.30 16.01
C ALA A 316 0.51 -3.58 15.19
N ALA A 317 -0.25 -4.52 15.75
CA ALA A 317 -0.63 -5.78 15.08
C ALA A 317 -2.16 -5.90 14.94
N GLN A 318 -2.85 -4.77 14.70
CA GLN A 318 -4.31 -4.73 14.61
C GLN A 318 -4.82 -5.48 13.37
N MET A 319 -6.04 -6.00 13.44
CA MET A 319 -6.74 -6.58 12.29
C MET A 319 -7.06 -5.47 11.28
N GLY A 320 -6.93 -5.77 9.99
CA GLY A 320 -7.14 -4.82 8.90
C GLY A 320 -8.52 -5.01 8.28
N ARG A 321 -8.73 -6.08 7.53
CA ARG A 321 -10.05 -6.40 6.96
C ARG A 321 -10.51 -7.76 7.42
N PHE A 322 -11.73 -7.81 7.95
CA PHE A 322 -12.30 -9.04 8.49
C PHE A 322 -13.80 -9.18 8.23
N ARG A 323 -14.30 -10.42 8.27
CA ARG A 323 -15.73 -10.73 8.16
C ARG A 323 -16.10 -11.80 9.17
N ILE A 324 -17.28 -11.69 9.78
CA ILE A 324 -17.81 -12.68 10.72
C ILE A 324 -19.01 -13.39 10.10
N SER A 325 -19.05 -14.71 10.21
CA SER A 325 -20.20 -15.54 9.84
C SER A 325 -20.57 -16.48 10.98
N ALA A 326 -21.82 -16.94 11.00
CA ALA A 326 -22.32 -17.94 11.94
C ALA A 326 -22.79 -19.20 11.20
N THR A 327 -22.80 -20.34 11.89
CA THR A 327 -23.34 -21.61 11.36
C THR A 327 -24.14 -22.34 12.43
N THR A 328 -25.06 -23.20 11.99
CA THR A 328 -25.77 -24.19 12.80
C THR A 328 -25.29 -25.61 12.52
N THR A 329 -24.26 -25.77 11.67
CA THR A 329 -23.68 -27.07 11.34
C THR A 329 -23.01 -27.66 12.58
N PRO A 330 -23.34 -28.88 13.03
CA PRO A 330 -22.70 -29.49 14.19
C PRO A 330 -21.17 -29.56 14.03
N ASP A 331 -20.46 -29.31 15.12
CA ASP A 331 -18.99 -29.38 15.21
C ASP A 331 -18.26 -28.68 14.04
N PRO A 332 -18.47 -27.37 13.82
CA PRO A 332 -17.94 -26.70 12.65
C PRO A 332 -16.42 -26.56 12.74
N GLU A 333 -15.74 -26.80 11.61
CA GLU A 333 -14.29 -26.67 11.45
C GLU A 333 -13.94 -25.77 10.26
N ALA A 334 -12.79 -25.11 10.33
CA ALA A 334 -12.23 -24.41 9.18
C ALA A 334 -11.88 -25.41 8.07
N ASP A 335 -12.20 -25.08 6.82
CA ASP A 335 -11.75 -25.88 5.69
C ASP A 335 -10.22 -25.83 5.62
N PRO A 336 -9.50 -26.97 5.80
CA PRO A 336 -8.04 -26.98 5.85
C PRO A 336 -7.40 -26.62 4.50
N VAL A 337 -8.18 -26.51 3.43
CA VAL A 337 -7.71 -26.05 2.12
C VAL A 337 -7.74 -24.52 2.10
N PRO A 338 -6.60 -23.81 1.95
CA PRO A 338 -6.54 -22.35 1.99
C PRO A 338 -7.38 -21.67 0.89
N PRO A 339 -7.88 -20.43 1.11
CA PRO A 339 -8.69 -19.68 0.16
C PRO A 339 -8.15 -19.65 -1.27
N MET A 340 -6.84 -19.41 -1.46
CA MET A 340 -6.24 -19.37 -2.79
C MET A 340 -6.32 -20.72 -3.53
N VAL A 341 -6.21 -21.83 -2.78
CA VAL A 341 -6.29 -23.18 -3.33
C VAL A 341 -7.74 -23.51 -3.66
N ARG A 342 -8.70 -23.14 -2.78
CA ARG A 342 -10.14 -23.28 -3.06
C ARG A 342 -10.56 -22.51 -4.31
N ALA A 343 -10.08 -21.28 -4.47
CA ALA A 343 -10.33 -20.46 -5.66
C ALA A 343 -9.77 -21.12 -6.93
N ALA A 344 -8.58 -21.74 -6.87
CA ALA A 344 -8.02 -22.50 -7.97
C ALA A 344 -8.82 -23.78 -8.27
N LEU A 345 -9.30 -24.49 -7.23
CA LEU A 345 -10.10 -25.71 -7.36
C LEU A 345 -11.50 -25.46 -7.95
N ALA A 346 -12.08 -24.28 -7.67
CA ALA A 346 -13.38 -23.86 -8.20
C ALA A 346 -13.38 -23.69 -9.73
N VAL A 347 -12.21 -23.48 -10.35
CA VAL A 347 -12.07 -23.48 -11.80
C VAL A 347 -12.07 -24.92 -12.31
N PRO A 348 -12.93 -25.27 -13.31
CA PRO A 348 -12.95 -26.61 -13.90
C PRO A 348 -11.56 -27.05 -14.34
N ARG A 349 -11.18 -28.32 -14.08
CA ARG A 349 -9.82 -28.84 -14.28
C ARG A 349 -9.26 -28.52 -15.67
N GLU A 350 -10.06 -28.69 -16.71
CA GLU A 350 -9.70 -28.46 -18.12
C GLU A 350 -9.39 -26.99 -18.44
N LYS A 351 -9.85 -26.06 -17.59
CA LYS A 351 -9.72 -24.60 -17.76
C LYS A 351 -8.69 -23.99 -16.80
N ARG A 352 -8.06 -24.79 -15.94
CA ARG A 352 -7.07 -24.29 -14.98
C ARG A 352 -5.80 -23.86 -15.71
N SER A 353 -5.32 -22.67 -15.39
CA SER A 353 -4.01 -22.19 -15.84
C SER A 353 -2.86 -22.99 -15.20
N PRO A 354 -1.65 -22.96 -15.78
CA PRO A 354 -0.47 -23.57 -15.17
C PRO A 354 -0.19 -23.08 -13.75
N ARG A 355 -0.46 -21.79 -13.48
CA ARG A 355 -0.31 -21.20 -12.13
C ARG A 355 -1.32 -21.80 -11.15
N GLN A 356 -2.58 -21.95 -11.53
CA GLN A 356 -3.60 -22.57 -10.68
C GLN A 356 -3.26 -24.03 -10.38
N MET A 357 -2.79 -24.78 -11.38
CA MET A 357 -2.37 -26.17 -11.15
C MET A 357 -1.14 -26.26 -10.23
N ALA A 358 -0.16 -25.36 -10.39
CA ALA A 358 0.99 -25.28 -9.49
C ALA A 358 0.58 -24.93 -8.05
N THR A 359 -0.36 -23.99 -7.86
CA THR A 359 -0.92 -23.66 -6.55
C THR A 359 -1.59 -24.86 -5.88
N ILE A 360 -2.39 -25.63 -6.63
CA ILE A 360 -3.06 -26.83 -6.13
C ILE A 360 -2.03 -27.91 -5.79
N PHE A 361 -1.09 -28.19 -6.70
CA PHE A 361 -0.05 -29.21 -6.48
C PHE A 361 0.82 -28.87 -5.26
N GLY A 362 1.25 -27.61 -5.15
CA GLY A 362 2.09 -27.14 -4.04
C GLY A 362 1.43 -27.36 -2.68
N TYR A 363 0.10 -27.13 -2.58
CA TYR A 363 -0.65 -27.45 -1.37
C TYR A 363 -0.90 -28.95 -1.19
N TRP A 364 -1.35 -29.65 -2.24
CA TRP A 364 -1.60 -31.10 -2.15
C TRP A 364 -0.36 -31.86 -1.66
N ARG A 365 0.82 -31.47 -2.14
CA ARG A 365 2.12 -32.01 -1.69
C ARG A 365 2.30 -31.93 -0.16
N THR A 366 1.80 -30.91 0.52
CA THR A 366 1.95 -30.77 1.97
C THR A 366 0.98 -31.65 2.76
N VAL A 367 -0.08 -32.17 2.13
CA VAL A 367 -1.12 -32.97 2.81
C VAL A 367 -1.22 -34.40 2.31
N ALA A 368 -0.72 -34.71 1.11
CA ALA A 368 -0.87 -36.01 0.45
C ALA A 368 -0.29 -37.16 1.28
N GLY A 369 0.85 -36.94 1.95
CA GLY A 369 1.49 -37.94 2.79
C GLY A 369 0.61 -38.45 3.95
N ARG A 370 -0.35 -37.65 4.42
CA ARG A 370 -1.28 -38.07 5.49
C ARG A 370 -2.26 -39.14 5.04
N ARG A 371 -2.58 -39.18 3.74
CA ARG A 371 -3.53 -40.14 3.13
C ARG A 371 -2.83 -41.23 2.32
N ASN A 372 -1.57 -41.01 1.94
CA ASN A 372 -0.79 -41.96 1.17
C ASN A 372 0.59 -42.18 1.80
N PRO A 373 0.79 -43.28 2.54
CA PRO A 373 2.08 -43.61 3.17
C PRO A 373 3.25 -43.72 2.18
N GLU A 374 3.01 -44.09 0.92
CA GLU A 374 4.05 -44.19 -0.11
C GLU A 374 4.62 -42.80 -0.47
N LEU A 375 3.79 -41.76 -0.38
CA LEU A 375 4.21 -40.38 -0.63
C LEU A 375 4.83 -39.73 0.60
N ALA A 376 4.51 -40.22 1.82
CA ALA A 376 4.80 -39.55 3.08
C ALA A 376 6.28 -39.17 3.22
N ALA A 377 7.19 -40.15 3.21
CA ALA A 377 8.61 -39.90 3.45
C ALA A 377 9.25 -38.99 2.38
N ARG A 378 8.90 -39.18 1.11
CA ARG A 378 9.45 -38.40 0.00
C ARG A 378 8.94 -36.96 0.03
N PHE A 379 7.64 -36.76 0.19
CA PHE A 379 7.05 -35.43 0.20
C PHE A 379 7.46 -34.68 1.47
N GLU A 380 7.56 -35.35 2.62
CA GLU A 380 8.08 -34.75 3.86
C GLU A 380 9.50 -34.21 3.69
N LYS A 381 10.41 -35.01 3.10
CA LYS A 381 11.77 -34.56 2.78
C LYS A 381 11.76 -33.34 1.84
N ALA A 382 10.98 -33.39 0.76
CA ALA A 382 10.89 -32.28 -0.18
C ALA A 382 10.24 -31.04 0.44
N ASN A 383 9.27 -31.20 1.35
CA ASN A 383 8.67 -30.12 2.10
C ASN A 383 9.73 -29.42 2.97
N ALA A 384 10.56 -30.19 3.68
CA ALA A 384 11.65 -29.62 4.48
C ALA A 384 12.68 -28.85 3.63
N GLU A 385 13.06 -29.39 2.47
CA GLU A 385 13.92 -28.70 1.50
C GLU A 385 13.28 -27.36 1.03
N ILE A 386 11.98 -27.37 0.74
CA ILE A 386 11.22 -26.19 0.31
C ILE A 386 11.06 -25.17 1.45
N GLU A 387 10.82 -25.60 2.70
CA GLU A 387 10.79 -24.70 3.85
C GLU A 387 12.15 -24.01 4.08
N ALA A 388 13.25 -24.73 3.90
CA ALA A 388 14.60 -24.16 3.97
C ALA A 388 14.89 -23.15 2.84
N LEU A 389 14.30 -23.33 1.66
CA LEU A 389 14.36 -22.35 0.57
C LEU A 389 13.51 -21.11 0.88
N TRP A 390 12.31 -21.29 1.43
CA TRP A 390 11.46 -20.17 1.86
C TRP A 390 12.12 -19.31 2.94
N ALA A 391 12.89 -19.91 3.86
CA ALA A 391 13.66 -19.17 4.86
C ALA A 391 14.72 -18.23 4.25
N GLN A 392 15.13 -18.45 2.99
CA GLN A 392 16.07 -17.59 2.25
C GLN A 392 15.38 -16.50 1.43
N HIS A 393 14.04 -16.51 1.36
CA HIS A 393 13.28 -15.50 0.65
C HIS A 393 13.46 -14.14 1.32
N PRO A 394 13.84 -13.07 0.59
CA PRO A 394 14.03 -11.75 1.19
C PRO A 394 12.70 -11.17 1.69
N GLU A 395 12.77 -10.39 2.76
CA GLU A 395 11.62 -9.65 3.31
C GLU A 395 11.13 -8.57 2.33
N GLY A 396 12.07 -7.89 1.66
CA GLY A 396 11.81 -6.70 0.87
C GLY A 396 11.51 -5.49 1.75
N VAL A 397 11.21 -4.36 1.11
CA VAL A 397 10.88 -3.10 1.79
C VAL A 397 9.47 -2.66 1.42
N THR A 398 8.74 -2.04 2.34
CA THR A 398 7.46 -1.42 2.02
C THR A 398 7.70 -0.17 1.18
N GLN A 399 6.89 0.01 0.14
CA GLN A 399 6.88 1.25 -0.63
C GLN A 399 5.47 1.81 -0.74
N PHE A 400 5.32 3.13 -0.62
CA PHE A 400 4.05 3.79 -0.87
C PHE A 400 3.83 3.97 -2.37
N THR A 401 2.69 3.49 -2.88
CA THR A 401 2.38 3.50 -4.31
C THR A 401 0.89 3.76 -4.52
N LEU A 402 0.48 3.98 -5.77
CA LEU A 402 -0.93 3.99 -6.14
C LEU A 402 -1.24 2.79 -7.03
N MET A 403 -2.15 1.92 -6.59
CA MET A 403 -2.60 0.76 -7.38
C MET A 403 -3.98 1.03 -7.97
N ALA A 404 -4.20 0.66 -9.24
CA ALA A 404 -5.49 0.87 -9.87
C ALA A 404 -6.60 0.09 -9.14
N ARG A 405 -7.79 0.67 -9.06
CA ARG A 405 -8.98 0.00 -8.55
C ARG A 405 -9.66 -0.82 -9.64
N ASP A 406 -10.23 -1.96 -9.27
CA ASP A 406 -11.11 -2.72 -10.16
C ASP A 406 -12.42 -1.97 -10.42
N GLU A 407 -12.96 -1.32 -9.38
CA GLU A 407 -14.15 -0.47 -9.46
C GLU A 407 -13.76 1.02 -9.39
N PRO A 408 -13.95 1.78 -10.50
CA PRO A 408 -13.67 3.20 -10.56
C PRO A 408 -14.48 3.99 -9.53
N ARG A 409 -13.88 5.04 -8.97
CA ARG A 409 -14.61 6.03 -8.16
C ARG A 409 -15.31 7.02 -9.08
N LEU A 410 -16.55 7.34 -8.74
CA LEU A 410 -17.23 8.47 -9.36
C LEU A 410 -16.45 9.75 -9.06
N THR A 411 -16.16 10.52 -10.12
CA THR A 411 -15.59 11.87 -9.98
C THR A 411 -16.64 12.88 -10.40
N SER A 412 -16.82 13.94 -9.61
CA SER A 412 -17.77 15.02 -9.88
C SER A 412 -17.11 16.36 -9.64
N GLN A 413 -17.61 17.40 -10.30
CA GLN A 413 -17.29 18.77 -9.93
C GLN A 413 -17.78 19.05 -8.50
N LEU A 414 -17.04 19.86 -7.75
CA LEU A 414 -17.41 20.21 -6.37
C LEU A 414 -17.83 21.67 -6.26
N LYS A 415 -18.93 21.92 -5.55
CA LYS A 415 -19.40 23.28 -5.32
C LYS A 415 -18.42 24.02 -4.42
N ARG A 416 -17.66 24.96 -4.99
CA ARG A 416 -16.59 25.70 -4.29
C ARG A 416 -15.55 24.77 -3.63
N GLY A 417 -15.22 23.66 -4.28
CA GLY A 417 -14.21 22.72 -3.78
C GLY A 417 -14.65 21.86 -2.59
N ASP A 418 -15.89 21.99 -2.13
CA ASP A 418 -16.44 21.26 -0.98
C ASP A 418 -16.79 19.81 -1.37
N TRP A 419 -16.02 18.85 -0.86
CA TRP A 419 -16.17 17.43 -1.15
C TRP A 419 -17.52 16.83 -0.69
N LEU A 420 -18.20 17.49 0.26
CA LEU A 420 -19.55 17.11 0.69
C LEU A 420 -20.64 17.57 -0.29
N LYS A 421 -20.29 18.37 -1.30
CA LYS A 421 -21.23 18.95 -2.28
C LYS A 421 -20.81 18.63 -3.73
N PRO A 422 -20.82 17.35 -4.12
CA PRO A 422 -20.65 16.97 -5.51
C PRO A 422 -21.80 17.52 -6.36
N THR A 423 -21.49 17.86 -7.61
CA THR A 423 -22.43 18.40 -8.59
C THR A 423 -22.45 17.50 -9.82
N ASP A 424 -21.99 17.97 -10.98
CA ASP A 424 -22.04 17.21 -12.22
C ASP A 424 -20.90 16.17 -12.27
N PRO A 425 -21.21 14.90 -12.57
CA PRO A 425 -20.21 13.88 -12.87
C PRO A 425 -19.29 14.29 -14.03
N VAL A 426 -18.04 13.88 -13.94
CA VAL A 426 -17.04 14.10 -15.00
C VAL A 426 -16.28 12.82 -15.29
N THR A 427 -15.79 12.71 -16.53
CA THR A 427 -14.86 11.67 -16.97
C THR A 427 -13.47 12.25 -17.17
N PRO A 428 -12.41 11.42 -17.20
CA PRO A 428 -11.06 11.89 -17.47
C PRO A 428 -10.93 12.75 -18.73
N GLY A 429 -10.02 13.73 -18.68
CA GLY A 429 -9.74 14.64 -19.78
C GLY A 429 -8.80 15.77 -19.38
N VAL A 430 -8.39 16.56 -20.37
CA VAL A 430 -7.34 17.58 -20.24
C VAL A 430 -7.88 18.97 -20.61
N PRO A 431 -7.27 20.06 -20.12
CA PRO A 431 -7.68 21.42 -20.47
C PRO A 431 -7.51 21.71 -21.96
N ALA A 432 -8.50 22.34 -22.58
CA ALA A 432 -8.51 22.63 -24.03
C ALA A 432 -7.42 23.62 -24.48
N ILE A 433 -6.85 24.39 -23.55
CA ILE A 433 -5.74 25.31 -23.82
C ILE A 433 -4.39 24.59 -24.02
N LEU A 434 -4.30 23.32 -23.61
CA LEU A 434 -3.11 22.48 -23.77
C LEU A 434 -3.30 21.52 -24.96
N ASN A 435 -2.29 20.68 -25.22
CA ASN A 435 -2.37 19.65 -26.25
C ASN A 435 -3.50 18.65 -25.95
N PRO A 436 -4.28 18.21 -26.95
CA PRO A 436 -5.34 17.24 -26.74
C PRO A 436 -4.77 15.86 -26.38
N LEU A 437 -5.63 15.00 -25.83
CA LEU A 437 -5.32 13.57 -25.71
C LEU A 437 -5.26 12.91 -27.10
N PRO A 438 -4.45 11.86 -27.29
CA PRO A 438 -4.47 11.05 -28.51
C PRO A 438 -5.87 10.50 -28.82
N GLU A 439 -6.14 10.21 -30.09
CA GLU A 439 -7.35 9.49 -30.47
C GLU A 439 -7.38 8.11 -29.80
N ASN A 440 -8.55 7.72 -29.25
CA ASN A 440 -8.74 6.48 -28.48
C ASN A 440 -7.84 6.32 -27.25
N ALA A 441 -7.40 7.44 -26.66
CA ALA A 441 -6.71 7.44 -25.38
C ALA A 441 -7.55 6.77 -24.28
N GLY A 442 -6.89 6.02 -23.41
CA GLY A 442 -7.52 5.43 -22.23
C GLY A 442 -7.93 6.51 -21.21
N ASP A 443 -8.68 6.09 -20.20
CA ASP A 443 -9.11 6.95 -19.09
C ASP A 443 -8.28 6.69 -17.81
N ASP A 444 -7.12 6.05 -17.97
CA ASP A 444 -6.23 5.64 -16.90
C ASP A 444 -5.06 6.61 -16.65
N ARG A 445 -4.38 6.41 -15.54
CA ARG A 445 -3.20 7.22 -15.19
C ARG A 445 -2.04 7.06 -16.13
N LEU A 446 -1.90 5.90 -16.77
CA LEU A 446 -0.79 5.68 -17.70
C LEU A 446 -0.96 6.62 -18.91
N THR A 447 -2.19 6.75 -19.39
CA THR A 447 -2.57 7.73 -20.41
C THR A 447 -2.25 9.15 -19.94
N PHE A 448 -2.63 9.51 -18.72
CA PHE A 448 -2.33 10.83 -18.17
C PHE A 448 -0.82 11.10 -18.04
N ALA A 449 -0.05 10.12 -17.57
CA ALA A 449 1.41 10.22 -17.48
C ALA A 449 2.06 10.42 -18.86
N HIS A 450 1.60 9.67 -19.88
CA HIS A 450 2.07 9.86 -21.25
C HIS A 450 1.72 11.23 -21.80
N TRP A 451 0.51 11.74 -21.52
CA TRP A 451 0.12 13.09 -21.92
C TRP A 451 0.98 14.18 -21.26
N LEU A 452 1.29 14.04 -19.96
CA LEU A 452 2.12 15.01 -19.22
C LEU A 452 3.52 15.19 -19.82
N VAL A 453 4.13 14.12 -20.32
CA VAL A 453 5.48 14.15 -20.93
C VAL A 453 5.46 14.04 -22.45
N ASP A 454 4.29 14.25 -23.06
CA ASP A 454 4.16 14.20 -24.51
C ASP A 454 5.00 15.31 -25.16
N ARG A 455 5.55 15.03 -26.34
CA ARG A 455 6.36 16.00 -27.10
C ARG A 455 5.58 17.27 -27.43
N SER A 456 4.26 17.16 -27.61
CA SER A 456 3.37 18.28 -27.86
C SER A 456 3.01 19.08 -26.60
N SER A 457 3.41 18.62 -25.40
CA SER A 457 3.21 19.38 -24.16
C SER A 457 3.95 20.72 -24.24
N PRO A 458 3.24 21.85 -24.10
CA PRO A 458 3.87 23.15 -24.21
C PRO A 458 4.67 23.52 -22.96
N THR A 459 4.44 22.93 -21.78
CA THR A 459 5.02 23.46 -20.54
C THR A 459 5.94 22.49 -19.82
N SER A 460 5.70 21.18 -19.89
CA SER A 460 6.36 20.21 -19.02
C SER A 460 7.89 20.23 -19.08
N ALA A 461 8.46 20.16 -20.29
CA ALA A 461 9.91 20.20 -20.46
C ALA A 461 10.50 21.58 -20.07
N ARG A 462 9.79 22.67 -20.40
CA ARG A 462 10.21 24.03 -20.05
C ARG A 462 10.21 24.23 -18.53
N ALA A 463 9.21 23.71 -17.82
CA ALA A 463 9.11 23.78 -16.37
C ALA A 463 10.30 23.08 -15.69
N VAL A 464 10.62 21.85 -16.12
CA VAL A 464 11.77 21.09 -15.59
C VAL A 464 13.09 21.80 -15.88
N VAL A 465 13.31 22.23 -17.13
CA VAL A 465 14.51 22.98 -17.52
C VAL A 465 14.66 24.27 -16.73
N ASN A 466 13.57 25.02 -16.56
CA ASN A 466 13.59 26.29 -15.83
C ASN A 466 13.93 26.09 -14.35
N ARG A 467 13.44 25.02 -13.72
CA ARG A 467 13.76 24.67 -12.33
C ARG A 467 15.21 24.24 -12.17
N VAL A 468 15.74 23.42 -13.09
CA VAL A 468 17.17 23.06 -13.10
C VAL A 468 18.04 24.29 -13.33
N TRP A 469 17.64 25.18 -14.24
CA TRP A 469 18.34 26.44 -14.47
C TRP A 469 18.36 27.31 -13.20
N GLN A 470 17.21 27.46 -12.54
CA GLN A 470 17.11 28.20 -11.28
C GLN A 470 18.06 27.64 -10.21
N ALA A 471 18.18 26.32 -10.07
CA ALA A 471 19.08 25.71 -9.10
C ALA A 471 20.55 26.09 -9.32
N TYR A 472 20.96 26.33 -10.58
CA TYR A 472 22.33 26.73 -10.92
C TYR A 472 22.56 28.24 -10.97
N PHE A 473 21.54 29.03 -11.28
CA PHE A 473 21.67 30.48 -11.48
C PHE A 473 20.99 31.32 -10.39
N GLY A 474 20.28 30.70 -9.45
CA GLY A 474 19.50 31.33 -8.39
C GLY A 474 18.15 31.89 -8.86
N THR A 475 17.98 32.16 -10.15
CA THR A 475 16.72 32.62 -10.76
C THR A 475 16.51 31.86 -12.07
N GLY A 476 15.29 31.37 -12.29
CA GLY A 476 14.91 30.71 -13.54
C GLY A 476 14.97 31.66 -14.74
N LEU A 477 14.95 31.13 -15.95
CA LEU A 477 14.70 31.93 -17.16
C LEU A 477 13.33 32.60 -17.08
N VAL A 478 12.33 31.88 -16.59
CA VAL A 478 11.08 32.41 -16.03
C VAL A 478 11.24 32.49 -14.51
N ALA A 479 11.08 33.66 -13.90
CA ALA A 479 11.30 33.82 -12.46
C ALA A 479 10.20 33.14 -11.63
N THR A 480 8.97 33.11 -12.14
CA THR A 480 7.81 32.40 -11.57
C THR A 480 7.85 30.93 -11.95
N VAL A 481 8.66 30.15 -11.24
CA VAL A 481 8.98 28.75 -11.61
C VAL A 481 7.75 27.82 -11.63
N GLU A 482 6.70 28.19 -10.91
CA GLU A 482 5.46 27.42 -10.78
C GLU A 482 4.29 27.99 -11.61
N ASP A 483 4.51 29.10 -12.33
CA ASP A 483 3.45 29.78 -13.09
C ASP A 483 4.00 30.35 -14.40
N PHE A 484 3.67 29.66 -15.50
CA PHE A 484 3.90 30.06 -16.89
C PHE A 484 2.63 30.61 -17.55
N GLY A 485 1.56 30.78 -16.77
CA GLY A 485 0.31 31.38 -17.22
C GLY A 485 0.45 32.88 -17.45
N THR A 486 -0.67 33.53 -17.73
CA THR A 486 -0.75 34.96 -18.08
C THR A 486 -0.34 35.91 -16.95
N GLN A 487 -0.19 35.42 -15.71
CA GLN A 487 0.32 36.19 -14.58
C GLN A 487 1.81 35.95 -14.30
N GLY A 488 2.42 34.96 -14.96
CA GLY A 488 3.85 34.68 -14.87
C GLY A 488 4.72 35.74 -15.58
N GLU A 489 5.99 35.83 -15.19
CA GLU A 489 6.95 36.67 -15.91
C GLU A 489 7.29 36.03 -17.27
N ALA A 490 7.41 36.83 -18.33
CA ALA A 490 7.93 36.33 -19.59
C ALA A 490 9.36 35.79 -19.43
N PRO A 491 9.77 34.75 -20.18
CA PRO A 491 11.13 34.24 -20.13
C PRO A 491 12.13 35.34 -20.49
N SER A 492 13.21 35.49 -19.72
CA SER A 492 14.27 36.45 -20.06
C SER A 492 14.99 36.09 -21.36
N HIS A 493 15.08 34.79 -21.67
CA HIS A 493 15.68 34.24 -22.88
C HIS A 493 14.77 33.14 -23.46
N PRO A 494 13.70 33.50 -24.20
CA PRO A 494 12.69 32.54 -24.64
C PRO A 494 13.26 31.48 -25.59
N GLU A 495 14.11 31.87 -26.55
CA GLU A 495 14.73 30.92 -27.49
C GLU A 495 15.65 29.91 -26.79
N LEU A 496 16.34 30.34 -25.73
CA LEU A 496 17.20 29.45 -24.93
C LEU A 496 16.37 28.43 -24.13
N LEU A 497 15.28 28.88 -23.52
CA LEU A 497 14.37 28.00 -22.79
C LEU A 497 13.78 26.94 -23.73
N ASP A 498 13.33 27.35 -24.91
CA ASP A 498 12.77 26.45 -25.92
C ASP A 498 13.81 25.45 -26.43
N TRP A 499 15.01 25.93 -26.74
CA TRP A 499 16.10 25.07 -27.21
C TRP A 499 16.49 24.02 -26.15
N LEU A 500 16.64 24.43 -24.89
CA LEU A 500 16.96 23.50 -23.79
C LEU A 500 15.83 22.50 -23.55
N ALA A 501 14.56 22.93 -23.64
CA ALA A 501 13.41 22.05 -23.48
C ALA A 501 13.33 20.99 -24.59
N VAL A 502 13.55 21.39 -25.85
CA VAL A 502 13.61 20.46 -26.98
C VAL A 502 14.79 19.50 -26.86
N ASP A 503 16.00 19.99 -26.56
CA ASP A 503 17.18 19.13 -26.35
C ASP A 503 16.94 18.12 -25.22
N PHE A 504 16.30 18.55 -24.13
CA PHE A 504 15.98 17.68 -23.01
C PHE A 504 15.04 16.54 -23.41
N MET A 505 13.98 16.84 -24.17
CA MET A 505 13.06 15.83 -24.69
C MET A 505 13.72 14.88 -25.70
N ASP A 506 14.49 15.42 -26.66
CA ASP A 506 15.16 14.67 -27.73
C ASP A 506 16.20 13.67 -27.20
N HIS A 507 16.75 13.93 -26.03
CA HIS A 507 17.73 13.07 -25.36
C HIS A 507 17.11 12.27 -24.20
N GLY A 508 15.83 11.93 -24.31
CA GLY A 508 15.16 10.99 -23.42
C GLY A 508 14.98 11.50 -21.99
N TRP A 509 14.76 12.80 -21.81
CA TRP A 509 14.52 13.44 -20.51
C TRP A 509 15.67 13.20 -19.50
N SER A 510 16.92 13.09 -20.00
CA SER A 510 18.08 12.82 -19.17
C SER A 510 18.50 14.05 -18.37
N LEU A 511 18.14 14.10 -17.08
CA LEU A 511 18.58 15.16 -16.17
C LEU A 511 20.10 15.28 -16.13
N LYS A 512 20.82 14.15 -16.09
CA LYS A 512 22.30 14.12 -16.09
C LYS A 512 22.89 14.85 -17.29
N ARG A 513 22.30 14.68 -18.48
CA ARG A 513 22.71 15.41 -19.69
C ARG A 513 22.43 16.91 -19.54
N LEU A 514 21.23 17.29 -19.12
CA LEU A 514 20.83 18.68 -18.94
C LEU A 514 21.77 19.40 -17.96
N HIS A 515 22.05 18.78 -16.79
CA HIS A 515 23.03 19.28 -15.83
C HIS A 515 24.40 19.47 -16.48
N HIS A 516 24.93 18.45 -17.17
CA HIS A 516 26.22 18.53 -17.84
C HIS A 516 26.27 19.66 -18.89
N LEU A 517 25.22 19.80 -19.70
CA LEU A 517 25.12 20.85 -20.72
C LEU A 517 25.17 22.25 -20.10
N ILE A 518 24.44 22.47 -19.01
CA ILE A 518 24.41 23.76 -18.30
C ILE A 518 25.78 24.06 -17.68
N VAL A 519 26.33 23.15 -16.89
CA VAL A 519 27.57 23.41 -16.12
C VAL A 519 28.83 23.50 -17.00
N THR A 520 28.79 22.93 -18.21
CA THR A 520 29.87 23.06 -19.20
C THR A 520 29.67 24.23 -20.17
N SER A 521 28.56 24.95 -20.10
CA SER A 521 28.31 26.13 -20.92
C SER A 521 29.33 27.25 -20.65
N ARG A 522 29.51 28.14 -21.63
CA ARG A 522 30.32 29.36 -21.42
C ARG A 522 29.68 30.25 -20.36
N THR A 523 28.34 30.35 -20.39
CA THR A 523 27.53 31.17 -19.51
C THR A 523 27.72 30.82 -18.03
N TYR A 524 27.66 29.52 -17.69
CA TYR A 524 27.88 29.05 -16.31
C TYR A 524 29.32 29.26 -15.85
N ARG A 525 30.30 29.07 -16.75
CA ARG A 525 31.75 29.18 -16.45
C ARG A 525 32.29 30.62 -16.43
N GLN A 526 31.43 31.63 -16.58
CA GLN A 526 31.84 33.04 -16.45
C GLN A 526 32.34 33.35 -15.04
N SER A 527 33.17 34.39 -14.89
CA SER A 527 33.58 34.87 -13.57
C SER A 527 32.36 35.40 -12.80
N SER A 528 32.25 35.05 -11.52
CA SER A 528 31.21 35.58 -10.61
C SER A 528 31.57 36.95 -10.01
N ARG A 529 32.67 37.57 -10.45
CA ARG A 529 33.11 38.90 -10.00
C ARG A 529 32.08 39.96 -10.40
N VAL A 530 31.62 40.74 -9.43
CA VAL A 530 30.65 41.83 -9.63
C VAL A 530 31.41 43.16 -9.64
N THR A 531 31.49 43.83 -10.80
CA THR A 531 32.01 45.21 -10.89
C THR A 531 30.86 46.22 -10.76
N PRO A 532 31.13 47.49 -10.38
CA PRO A 532 30.09 48.52 -10.31
C PRO A 532 29.30 48.68 -11.63
N GLU A 533 29.97 48.57 -12.77
CA GLU A 533 29.35 48.70 -14.10
C GLU A 533 28.41 47.52 -14.40
N LEU A 534 28.82 46.30 -14.07
CA LEU A 534 27.98 45.10 -14.23
C LEU A 534 26.78 45.13 -13.28
N LEU A 535 26.97 45.60 -12.05
CA LEU A 535 25.89 45.72 -11.07
C LEU A 535 24.85 46.76 -11.51
N ALA A 536 25.29 47.90 -12.06
CA ALA A 536 24.39 48.93 -12.56
C ALA A 536 23.57 48.49 -13.77
N ARG A 537 24.15 47.67 -14.66
CA ARG A 537 23.48 47.21 -15.89
C ARG A 537 22.62 45.96 -15.69
N ASP A 538 23.03 45.07 -14.82
CA ASP A 538 22.35 43.79 -14.59
C ASP A 538 22.36 43.43 -13.09
N PRO A 539 21.60 44.16 -12.25
CA PRO A 539 21.69 44.00 -10.80
C PRO A 539 21.35 42.58 -10.33
N GLN A 540 20.35 41.95 -10.94
CA GLN A 540 19.86 40.62 -10.61
C GLN A 540 20.52 39.49 -11.44
N ASN A 541 21.50 39.80 -12.29
CA ASN A 541 22.11 38.86 -13.22
C ASN A 541 21.11 38.19 -14.20
N ARG A 542 20.01 38.89 -14.55
CA ARG A 542 18.96 38.41 -15.47
C ARG A 542 19.44 38.38 -16.92
N LEU A 543 20.40 39.24 -17.29
CA LEU A 543 21.05 39.25 -18.60
C LEU A 543 22.25 38.26 -18.66
N LEU A 544 22.52 37.54 -17.56
CA LEU A 544 23.59 36.55 -17.47
C LEU A 544 24.97 37.15 -17.77
N ALA A 545 25.17 38.43 -17.42
CA ALA A 545 26.41 39.17 -17.71
C ALA A 545 27.62 38.69 -16.89
N ARG A 546 27.41 37.82 -15.89
CA ARG A 546 28.44 37.23 -15.02
C ARG A 546 28.03 35.83 -14.56
N GLY A 547 29.01 35.10 -14.02
CA GLY A 547 28.80 33.78 -13.44
C GLY A 547 27.84 33.83 -12.23
N PRO A 548 27.13 32.73 -11.95
CA PRO A 548 26.13 32.70 -10.88
C PRO A 548 26.76 32.93 -9.51
N ARG A 549 26.11 33.76 -8.70
CA ARG A 549 26.47 34.03 -7.30
C ARG A 549 25.19 34.21 -6.51
N PHE A 550 24.86 33.23 -5.69
CA PHE A 550 23.67 33.24 -4.86
C PHE A 550 23.97 32.60 -3.51
N ARG A 551 23.09 32.84 -2.53
CA ARG A 551 23.17 32.20 -1.22
C ARG A 551 22.66 30.77 -1.36
N VAL A 552 23.47 29.80 -0.94
CA VAL A 552 23.09 28.39 -0.93
C VAL A 552 22.32 28.04 0.35
N GLU A 553 21.56 26.95 0.29
CA GLU A 553 20.79 26.39 1.42
C GLU A 553 21.73 25.78 2.49
N GLY A 554 21.21 25.58 3.71
CA GLY A 554 22.03 25.12 4.85
C GLY A 554 22.65 23.75 4.63
N GLU A 555 21.93 22.87 3.94
CA GLU A 555 22.33 21.53 3.52
C GLU A 555 23.55 21.60 2.60
N ILE A 556 23.54 22.51 1.62
CA ILE A 556 24.67 22.73 0.71
C ILE A 556 25.87 23.33 1.46
N VAL A 557 25.65 24.24 2.42
CA VAL A 557 26.73 24.74 3.28
C VAL A 557 27.42 23.60 4.01
N ARG A 558 26.65 22.65 4.58
CA ARG A 558 27.18 21.45 5.24
C ARG A 558 27.95 20.57 4.26
N ASP A 559 27.40 20.31 3.08
CA ASP A 559 28.06 19.48 2.07
C ASP A 559 29.38 20.10 1.58
N ILE A 560 29.43 21.43 1.43
CA ILE A 560 30.68 22.15 1.14
C ILE A 560 31.70 21.92 2.26
N GLN A 561 31.29 22.04 3.54
CA GLN A 561 32.19 21.80 4.68
C GLN A 561 32.70 20.36 4.71
N LEU A 562 31.82 19.37 4.50
CA LEU A 562 32.19 17.96 4.42
C LEU A 562 33.12 17.68 3.24
N SER A 563 32.85 18.30 2.09
CA SER A 563 33.69 18.13 0.89
C SER A 563 35.08 18.73 1.08
N VAL A 564 35.18 19.94 1.63
CA VAL A 564 36.47 20.62 1.87
C VAL A 564 37.28 19.93 2.97
N SER A 565 36.61 19.36 3.98
CA SER A 565 37.27 18.59 5.03
C SER A 565 37.61 17.15 4.65
N GLY A 566 37.17 16.67 3.48
CA GLY A 566 37.37 15.28 3.04
C GLY A 566 36.50 14.26 3.77
N LEU A 567 35.45 14.71 4.47
CA LEU A 567 34.53 13.88 5.26
C LEU A 567 33.23 13.54 4.52
N LEU A 568 33.03 14.06 3.30
CA LEU A 568 31.84 13.76 2.51
C LEU A 568 31.84 12.29 2.06
N ASN A 569 30.83 11.55 2.53
CA ASN A 569 30.57 10.19 2.06
C ASN A 569 29.72 10.24 0.77
N LEU A 570 30.28 9.76 -0.34
CA LEU A 570 29.62 9.74 -1.65
C LEU A 570 28.85 8.45 -1.94
N ASN A 571 28.80 7.51 -0.98
CA ASN A 571 28.02 6.30 -1.12
C ASN A 571 26.53 6.66 -1.17
N LEU A 572 25.86 6.22 -2.24
CA LEU A 572 24.43 6.45 -2.43
C LEU A 572 23.62 5.46 -1.59
N GLY A 573 22.64 5.96 -0.85
CA GLY A 573 21.78 5.17 0.04
C GLY A 573 22.41 4.88 1.41
N GLY A 574 21.84 3.90 2.11
CA GLY A 574 22.23 3.56 3.49
C GLY A 574 21.34 4.21 4.56
N PRO A 575 21.55 3.87 5.84
CA PRO A 575 20.78 4.43 6.95
C PRO A 575 21.01 5.94 7.07
N SER A 576 19.97 6.66 7.52
CA SER A 576 20.06 8.10 7.79
C SER A 576 21.18 8.40 8.77
N VAL A 577 22.04 9.37 8.44
CA VAL A 577 23.10 9.84 9.33
C VAL A 577 22.51 10.89 10.27
N MET A 578 22.42 10.57 11.56
CA MET A 578 22.09 11.58 12.57
C MET A 578 23.37 12.34 12.94
N PRO A 579 23.48 13.65 12.65
CA PRO A 579 24.60 14.43 13.15
C PRO A 579 24.59 14.42 14.69
N PRO A 580 25.75 14.45 15.35
CA PRO A 580 25.81 14.51 16.82
C PRO A 580 24.99 15.71 17.32
N ALA A 581 23.91 15.42 18.03
CA ALA A 581 23.10 16.44 18.70
C ALA A 581 23.81 16.88 19.99
N PRO A 582 23.78 18.17 20.34
CA PRO A 582 24.21 18.61 21.67
C PRO A 582 23.42 17.88 22.77
N GLN A 583 24.08 17.56 23.89
CA GLN A 583 23.45 16.84 25.02
C GLN A 583 22.23 17.52 25.65
N PHE A 584 21.94 18.77 25.30
CA PHE A 584 20.82 19.54 25.83
C PHE A 584 19.56 19.50 24.96
N LEU A 585 19.63 18.91 23.75
CA LEU A 585 18.46 18.51 22.96
C LEU A 585 18.04 17.11 23.42
#